data_AF-A0A0L0UJH5-F1
#
_entry.id   AF-A0A0L0UJH5-F1
#
_cell.length_a   1.000
_cell.length_b   1.000
_cell.length_c   1.000
_cell.angle_alpha   90.00
_cell.angle_beta   90.00
_cell.angle_gamma   90.00
#
_symmetry.space_group_name_H-M   'P 1'
#
loop_
_entity.id
_entity.type
_entity.pdbx_description
1 polymer ?
#
loop_
_entity_poly.entity_id
_entity_poly.type
_entity_poly.pdbx_seq_one_letter_code
_entity_poly.pdbx_strand_id
1 'polypeptide(L)'
;MKPVLKTLGEFASNWSAQYLAPCSAFVAPSMNGKTRLLMELSKHTCVVYVCLRPESSSGHPPRSRYAAEILLDTAPSTEKLLNQFEDLILAILITVAQFFENIGDATNDFKMTEWISTSLPSKKQLSDPPFWDKVKDEMELVKASKAAKNEQFEAVSVRIQEATEFMGTENLRVLLAIDEA
;
A
#
# COMPACT_ATOMS: atom_id res chain seq x y z
N MET A 1 15.96 2.18 -11.70
CA MET A 1 14.71 1.45 -11.37
C MET A 1 14.92 -0.04 -11.24
N LYS A 2 15.31 -0.77 -12.30
CA LYS A 2 15.52 -2.24 -12.24
C LYS A 2 16.38 -2.74 -11.06
N PRO A 3 17.49 -2.08 -10.67
CA PRO A 3 18.28 -2.52 -9.52
C PRO A 3 17.53 -2.42 -8.18
N VAL A 4 16.79 -1.32 -7.97
CA VAL A 4 16.02 -1.09 -6.73
C VAL A 4 14.93 -2.13 -6.56
N LEU A 5 14.15 -2.39 -7.63
CA LEU A 5 13.10 -3.42 -7.61
C LEU A 5 13.67 -4.81 -7.38
N LYS A 6 14.83 -5.11 -7.98
CA LYS A 6 15.52 -6.39 -7.76
C LYS A 6 15.93 -6.55 -6.29
N THR A 7 16.56 -5.54 -5.71
CA THR A 7 16.97 -5.58 -4.29
C THR A 7 15.77 -5.72 -3.35
N LEU A 8 14.69 -4.95 -3.59
CA LEU A 8 13.46 -5.09 -2.81
C LEU A 8 12.84 -6.49 -2.95
N GLY A 9 12.82 -7.05 -4.16
CA GLY A 9 12.37 -8.41 -4.42
C GLY A 9 13.23 -9.47 -3.72
N GLU A 10 14.55 -9.32 -3.73
CA GLU A 10 15.48 -10.21 -3.00
C GLU A 10 15.22 -10.17 -1.49
N PHE A 11 15.02 -8.98 -0.90
CA PHE A 11 14.66 -8.86 0.52
C PHE A 11 13.28 -9.47 0.84
N ALA A 12 12.29 -9.26 -0.02
CA ALA A 12 10.98 -9.89 0.12
C ALA A 12 11.06 -11.42 0.04
N SER A 13 11.93 -11.96 -0.83
CA SER A 13 12.12 -13.41 -1.01
C SER A 13 12.83 -14.08 0.16
N ASN A 14 13.74 -13.35 0.81
CA ASN A 14 14.50 -13.84 1.96
C ASN A 14 13.74 -13.67 3.28
N TRP A 15 12.51 -13.13 3.23
CA TRP A 15 11.68 -13.05 4.41
C TRP A 15 11.36 -14.46 4.93
N SER A 16 11.48 -14.60 6.25
CA SER A 16 11.13 -15.82 6.96
C SER A 16 10.44 -15.43 8.26
N ALA A 17 9.77 -16.39 8.91
CA ALA A 17 9.09 -16.19 10.19
C ALA A 17 10.00 -15.70 11.34
N GLN A 18 11.32 -15.59 11.10
CA GLN A 18 12.27 -14.97 12.04
C GLN A 18 12.14 -13.43 12.08
N TYR A 19 11.53 -12.81 11.07
CA TYR A 19 11.35 -11.36 10.97
C TYR A 19 9.85 -11.01 10.89
N LEU A 20 9.43 -9.93 11.55
CA LEU A 20 8.02 -9.51 11.61
C LEU A 20 7.45 -9.14 10.24
N ALA A 21 8.24 -8.46 9.40
CA ALA A 21 7.89 -8.11 8.03
C ALA A 21 9.15 -7.72 7.24
N PRO A 22 9.16 -7.85 5.90
CA PRO A 22 10.20 -7.28 5.06
C PRO A 22 10.02 -5.76 4.96
N CYS A 23 10.62 -5.03 5.90
CA CYS A 23 10.61 -3.56 5.91
C CYS A 23 11.90 -2.98 5.30
N SER A 24 11.78 -1.89 4.56
CA SER A 24 12.93 -1.14 4.03
C SER A 24 12.73 0.36 4.30
N ALA A 25 13.77 1.03 4.79
CA ALA A 25 13.75 2.47 5.07
C ALA A 25 14.54 3.25 4.01
N PHE A 26 13.89 4.21 3.35
CA PHE A 26 14.53 5.12 2.42
C PHE A 26 14.86 6.45 3.10
N VAL A 27 16.08 6.57 3.64
CA VAL A 27 16.53 7.78 4.32
C VAL A 27 17.28 8.67 3.33
N ALA A 28 16.73 9.85 3.05
CA ALA A 28 17.40 10.88 2.27
C ALA A 28 16.98 12.28 2.74
N PRO A 29 17.84 13.31 2.63
CA PRO A 29 17.48 14.68 2.98
C PRO A 29 16.28 15.17 2.14
N SER A 30 15.63 16.24 2.61
CA SER A 30 14.49 16.83 1.89
C SER A 30 14.87 17.21 0.45
N MET A 31 13.88 17.20 -0.45
CA MET A 31 14.01 17.55 -1.87
C MET A 31 14.95 16.66 -2.73
N ASN A 32 15.50 15.57 -2.21
CA ASN A 32 16.33 14.63 -2.99
C ASN A 32 15.51 13.60 -3.81
N GLY A 33 14.23 13.86 -4.03
CA GLY A 33 13.41 13.04 -4.93
C GLY A 33 12.90 11.71 -4.36
N LYS A 34 12.77 11.56 -3.04
CA LYS A 34 12.14 10.36 -2.41
C LYS A 34 10.75 10.08 -3.00
N THR A 35 9.89 11.09 -3.04
CA THR A 35 8.56 10.98 -3.64
C THR A 35 8.64 10.64 -5.14
N ARG A 36 9.62 11.21 -5.86
CA ARG A 36 9.84 10.88 -7.28
C ARG A 36 10.24 9.42 -7.46
N LEU A 37 11.07 8.87 -6.58
CA LEU A 37 11.41 7.44 -6.61
C LEU A 37 10.16 6.57 -6.42
N LEU A 38 9.29 6.89 -5.47
CA LEU A 38 8.04 6.15 -5.24
C LEU A 38 7.09 6.22 -6.45
N MET A 39 6.98 7.39 -7.09
CA MET A 39 6.21 7.55 -8.33
C MET A 39 6.83 6.83 -9.54
N GLU A 40 8.15 6.63 -9.57
CA GLU A 40 8.78 5.79 -10.59
C GLU A 40 8.60 4.30 -10.28
N LEU A 41 8.62 3.90 -9.00
CA LEU A 41 8.35 2.54 -8.57
C LEU A 41 6.92 2.13 -8.93
N SER A 42 5.95 3.03 -8.78
CA SER A 42 4.53 2.76 -9.08
C SER A 42 4.25 2.46 -10.56
N LYS A 43 5.19 2.75 -11.47
CA LYS A 43 5.07 2.35 -12.89
C LYS A 43 5.40 0.87 -13.13
N HIS A 44 5.99 0.21 -12.14
CA HIS A 44 6.51 -1.14 -12.27
C HIS A 44 5.94 -2.11 -11.22
N THR A 45 5.42 -1.61 -10.11
CA THR A 45 4.80 -2.40 -9.03
C THR A 45 3.65 -1.63 -8.40
N CYS A 46 2.76 -2.33 -7.69
CA CYS A 46 1.65 -1.72 -6.97
C CYS A 46 2.15 -0.98 -5.72
N VAL A 47 2.31 0.33 -5.83
CA VAL A 47 2.66 1.18 -4.67
C VAL A 47 1.40 1.71 -4.02
N VAL A 48 1.21 1.45 -2.73
CA VAL A 48 0.22 2.08 -1.86
C VAL A 48 0.95 3.14 -1.03
N TYR A 49 0.61 4.41 -1.23
CA TYR A 49 1.35 5.52 -0.63
C TYR A 49 0.60 6.17 0.54
N VAL A 50 1.31 6.34 1.66
CA VAL A 50 0.85 7.00 2.88
C VAL A 50 1.82 8.11 3.24
N CYS A 51 1.33 9.33 3.38
CA CYS A 51 2.11 10.46 3.87
C CYS A 51 1.67 10.85 5.28
N LEU A 52 2.57 10.73 6.27
CA LEU A 52 2.33 11.04 7.69
C LEU A 52 2.81 12.43 8.10
N ARG A 53 3.12 13.31 7.13
CA ARG A 53 3.48 14.72 7.32
C ARG A 53 2.54 15.41 8.35
N PRO A 54 3.03 16.28 9.26
CA PRO A 54 2.19 16.93 10.27
C PRO A 54 0.97 17.68 9.69
N GLU A 55 -0.13 17.75 10.43
CA GLU A 55 -1.38 18.40 9.99
C GLU A 55 -1.21 19.88 9.61
N SER A 56 -0.28 20.58 10.25
CA SER A 56 0.01 22.00 9.99
C SER A 56 0.84 22.25 8.73
N SER A 57 1.29 21.20 8.04
CA SER A 57 2.23 21.32 6.93
C SER A 57 1.52 21.49 5.59
N SER A 58 1.93 22.49 4.81
CA SER A 58 1.42 22.78 3.47
C SER A 58 2.26 22.20 2.33
N GLY A 59 3.26 21.37 2.65
CA GLY A 59 4.17 20.78 1.67
C GLY A 59 3.52 19.69 0.84
N HIS A 60 4.21 19.28 -0.23
CA HIS A 60 3.76 18.21 -1.13
C HIS A 60 4.63 16.96 -0.97
N PRO A 61 4.06 15.75 -1.07
CA PRO A 61 2.63 15.46 -1.22
C PRO A 61 1.82 15.75 0.06
N PRO A 62 0.48 15.92 -0.05
CA PRO A 62 -0.39 16.17 1.09
C PRO A 62 -0.40 14.97 2.06
N ARG A 63 -0.66 15.24 3.34
CA ARG A 63 -0.86 14.21 4.38
C ARG A 63 -2.03 13.31 4.00
N SER A 64 -1.84 12.00 4.09
CA SER A 64 -2.91 11.01 3.93
C SER A 64 -3.83 11.07 5.15
N ARG A 65 -5.10 11.45 4.99
CA ARG A 65 -6.00 11.70 6.12
C ARG A 65 -6.41 10.39 6.78
N TYR A 66 -7.05 9.51 6.02
CA TYR A 66 -7.59 8.25 6.56
C TYR A 66 -6.49 7.33 7.11
N ALA A 67 -5.43 7.09 6.33
CA ALA A 67 -4.33 6.24 6.76
C ALA A 67 -3.60 6.80 7.99
N ALA A 68 -3.40 8.13 8.08
CA ALA A 68 -2.76 8.72 9.24
C ALA A 68 -3.62 8.65 10.49
N GLU A 69 -4.95 8.82 10.37
CA GLU A 69 -5.89 8.65 11.49
C GLU A 69 -5.81 7.25 12.09
N ILE A 70 -5.70 6.21 11.25
CA ILE A 70 -5.57 4.83 11.71
C ILE A 70 -4.18 4.54 12.29
N LEU A 71 -3.11 4.96 11.61
CA LEU A 71 -1.73 4.64 12.00
C LEU A 71 -1.23 5.42 13.22
N LEU A 72 -1.79 6.61 13.48
CA LEU A 72 -1.40 7.49 14.58
C LEU A 72 -2.43 7.47 15.72
N ASP A 73 -3.42 6.57 15.69
CA ASP A 73 -4.34 6.39 16.78
C ASP A 73 -3.59 5.83 18.01
N THR A 74 -3.25 6.73 18.94
CA THR A 74 -2.51 6.40 20.17
C THR A 74 -3.42 6.11 21.37
N ALA A 75 -4.74 6.18 21.19
CA ALA A 75 -5.73 5.90 22.23
C ALA A 75 -5.94 4.42 22.61
N PRO A 76 -5.73 3.40 21.72
CA PRO A 76 -6.03 2.01 22.06
C PRO A 76 -4.91 1.33 22.86
N SER A 77 -5.26 0.22 23.53
CA SER A 77 -4.27 -0.74 24.03
C SER A 77 -3.46 -1.32 22.87
N THR A 78 -2.25 -1.80 23.14
CA THR A 78 -1.36 -2.42 22.12
C THR A 78 -2.07 -3.51 21.31
N GLU A 79 -2.91 -4.33 21.93
CA GLU A 79 -3.68 -5.39 21.25
C GLU A 79 -4.68 -4.81 20.24
N LYS A 80 -5.41 -3.76 20.62
CA LYS A 80 -6.37 -3.12 19.72
C LYS A 80 -5.68 -2.40 18.56
N LEU A 81 -4.48 -1.83 18.79
CA LEU A 81 -3.64 -1.28 17.73
C LEU A 81 -3.19 -2.35 16.74
N LEU A 82 -2.75 -3.52 17.23
CA LEU A 82 -2.34 -4.65 16.38
C LEU A 82 -3.50 -5.15 15.51
N ASN A 83 -4.67 -5.39 16.11
CA ASN A 83 -5.86 -5.81 15.37
C ASN A 83 -6.26 -4.78 14.31
N GLN A 84 -6.23 -3.49 14.65
CA GLN A 84 -6.55 -2.41 13.72
C GLN A 84 -5.54 -2.31 12.57
N PHE A 85 -4.26 -2.59 12.83
CA PHE A 85 -3.24 -2.65 11.80
C PHE A 85 -3.42 -3.86 10.89
N GLU A 86 -3.71 -5.04 11.43
CA GLU A 86 -4.04 -6.24 10.65
C GLU A 86 -5.26 -5.99 9.76
N ASP A 87 -6.31 -5.38 10.30
CA ASP A 87 -7.51 -4.98 9.55
C ASP A 87 -7.16 -4.06 8.39
N LEU A 88 -6.31 -3.05 8.64
CA LEU A 88 -5.88 -2.09 7.62
C LEU A 88 -5.09 -2.77 6.51
N ILE A 89 -4.10 -3.61 6.85
CA ILE A 89 -3.30 -4.32 5.85
C ILE A 89 -4.19 -5.24 5.03
N LEU A 90 -5.08 -5.99 5.67
CA LEU A 90 -6.01 -6.88 4.97
C LEU A 90 -6.94 -6.11 4.03
N ALA A 91 -7.52 -5.00 4.49
CA ALA A 91 -8.37 -4.14 3.66
C ALA A 91 -7.62 -3.55 2.45
N ILE A 92 -6.36 -3.11 2.64
CA ILE A 92 -5.49 -2.65 1.56
C ILE A 92 -5.28 -3.77 0.53
N LEU A 93 -4.92 -4.97 1.00
CA LEU A 93 -4.64 -6.11 0.13
C LEU A 93 -5.89 -6.53 -0.67
N ILE A 94 -7.05 -6.59 -0.03
CA ILE A 94 -8.32 -6.91 -0.70
C ILE A 94 -8.66 -5.84 -1.73
N THR A 95 -8.53 -4.56 -1.38
CA THR A 95 -8.82 -3.45 -2.29
C THR A 95 -7.90 -3.46 -3.51
N VAL A 96 -6.62 -3.79 -3.34
CA VAL A 96 -5.66 -3.96 -4.44
C VAL A 96 -6.09 -5.12 -5.36
N ALA A 97 -6.41 -6.29 -4.79
CA ALA A 97 -6.87 -7.43 -5.57
C ALA A 97 -8.13 -7.08 -6.37
N GLN A 98 -9.15 -6.57 -5.71
CA GLN A 98 -10.41 -6.13 -6.33
C GLN A 98 -10.17 -5.09 -7.45
N PHE A 99 -9.23 -4.16 -7.27
CA PHE A 99 -8.93 -3.17 -8.30
C PHE A 99 -8.45 -3.83 -9.60
N PHE A 100 -7.45 -4.71 -9.52
CA PHE A 100 -6.88 -5.34 -10.72
C PHE A 100 -7.81 -6.42 -11.30
N GLU A 101 -8.56 -7.13 -10.46
CA GLU A 101 -9.63 -8.04 -10.89
C GLU A 101 -10.68 -7.29 -11.73
N ASN A 102 -11.12 -6.10 -11.30
CA ASN A 102 -12.14 -5.30 -12.00
C ASN A 102 -11.64 -4.66 -13.30
N ILE A 103 -10.34 -4.39 -13.43
CA ILE A 103 -9.78 -3.90 -14.70
C ILE A 103 -9.69 -5.02 -15.76
N GLY A 104 -9.63 -6.29 -15.35
CA GLY A 104 -9.71 -7.45 -16.24
C GLY A 104 -8.56 -7.52 -17.24
N ASP A 105 -8.86 -7.79 -18.52
CA ASP A 105 -7.87 -8.07 -19.57
C ASP A 105 -7.29 -6.82 -20.27
N ALA A 106 -7.37 -5.65 -19.63
CA ALA A 106 -6.74 -4.45 -20.16
C ALA A 106 -5.21 -4.60 -20.27
N THR A 107 -4.58 -3.78 -21.11
CA THR A 107 -3.13 -3.80 -21.27
C THR A 107 -2.42 -3.47 -19.96
N ASN A 108 -1.21 -4.03 -19.75
CA ASN A 108 -0.43 -3.79 -18.54
C ASN A 108 -0.18 -2.30 -18.29
N ASP A 109 0.11 -1.54 -19.36
CA ASP A 109 0.33 -0.09 -19.28
C ASP A 109 -0.93 0.65 -18.83
N PHE A 110 -2.11 0.23 -19.32
CA PHE A 110 -3.38 0.80 -18.88
C PHE A 110 -3.66 0.50 -17.42
N LYS A 111 -3.51 -0.77 -16.99
CA LYS A 111 -3.65 -1.19 -15.58
C LYS A 111 -2.81 -0.33 -14.64
N MET A 112 -1.53 -0.14 -14.96
CA MET A 112 -0.63 0.65 -14.12
C MET A 112 -0.93 2.14 -14.16
N THR A 113 -1.36 2.68 -15.30
CA THR A 113 -1.76 4.09 -15.42
C THR A 113 -2.99 4.38 -14.57
N GLU A 114 -4.01 3.52 -14.63
CA GLU A 114 -5.22 3.64 -13.81
C GLU A 114 -4.93 3.40 -12.33
N TRP A 115 -4.03 2.48 -12.00
CA TRP A 115 -3.60 2.28 -10.62
C TRP A 115 -2.99 3.56 -10.06
N ILE A 116 -2.05 4.18 -10.80
CA ILE A 116 -1.38 5.41 -10.39
C ILE A 116 -2.39 6.55 -10.20
N SER A 117 -3.35 6.70 -11.11
CA SER A 117 -4.36 7.78 -11.02
C SER A 117 -5.31 7.61 -9.83
N THR A 118 -5.56 6.35 -9.43
CA THR A 118 -6.50 6.01 -8.35
C THR A 118 -5.86 5.97 -6.97
N SER A 119 -4.59 5.55 -6.88
CA SER A 119 -3.91 5.24 -5.61
C SER A 119 -2.94 6.33 -5.13
N LEU A 120 -2.38 7.14 -6.03
CA LEU A 120 -1.38 8.15 -5.67
C LEU A 120 -1.99 9.56 -5.57
N PRO A 121 -1.49 10.39 -4.62
CA PRO A 121 -1.94 11.77 -4.50
C PRO A 121 -1.57 12.59 -5.74
N SER A 122 -2.56 13.27 -6.31
CA SER A 122 -2.34 14.21 -7.42
C SER A 122 -2.30 15.65 -6.92
N LYS A 123 -1.51 16.52 -7.58
CA LYS A 123 -1.43 17.96 -7.22
C LYS A 123 -2.77 18.70 -7.27
N LYS A 124 -3.79 18.12 -7.92
CA LYS A 124 -5.11 18.72 -8.10
C LYS A 124 -6.13 18.26 -7.04
N GLN A 125 -5.80 17.23 -6.27
CA GLN A 125 -6.68 16.70 -5.22
C GLN A 125 -6.24 17.23 -3.85
N LEU A 126 -7.21 17.79 -3.13
CA LEU A 126 -7.08 18.25 -1.74
C LEU A 126 -7.48 17.15 -0.74
N SER A 127 -8.08 16.06 -1.23
CA SER A 127 -8.51 14.89 -0.46
C SER A 127 -7.59 13.70 -0.71
N ASP A 128 -7.78 12.65 0.09
CA ASP A 128 -7.12 11.37 -0.19
C ASP A 128 -7.49 10.84 -1.58
N PRO A 129 -6.58 10.07 -2.22
CA PRO A 129 -6.89 9.33 -3.43
C PRO A 129 -8.14 8.45 -3.27
N PRO A 130 -8.95 8.24 -4.33
CA PRO A 130 -10.17 7.41 -4.26
C PRO A 130 -9.95 5.98 -3.76
N PHE A 131 -8.71 5.49 -3.86
CA PHE A 131 -8.30 4.23 -3.25
C PHE A 131 -8.64 4.14 -1.76
N TRP A 132 -8.42 5.21 -0.98
CA TRP A 132 -8.61 5.18 0.48
C TRP A 132 -10.08 5.11 0.90
N ASP A 133 -11.00 5.64 0.10
CA ASP A 133 -12.43 5.45 0.34
C ASP A 133 -12.81 3.97 0.24
N LYS A 134 -12.27 3.26 -0.77
CA LYS A 134 -12.48 1.81 -0.92
C LYS A 134 -11.87 1.01 0.23
N VAL A 135 -10.64 1.37 0.66
CA VAL A 135 -10.01 0.73 1.82
C VAL A 135 -10.85 0.94 3.06
N LYS A 136 -11.44 2.12 3.24
CA LYS A 136 -12.32 2.42 4.38
C LYS A 136 -13.56 1.53 4.38
N ASP A 137 -14.21 1.37 3.24
CA ASP A 137 -15.37 0.48 3.12
C ASP A 137 -14.99 -0.98 3.40
N GLU A 138 -13.86 -1.44 2.84
CA GLU A 138 -13.37 -2.80 3.03
C GLU A 138 -12.92 -3.06 4.48
N MET A 139 -12.39 -2.05 5.18
CA MET A 139 -12.00 -2.17 6.59
C MET A 139 -13.21 -2.49 7.48
N GLU A 140 -14.39 -1.94 7.19
CA GLU A 140 -15.61 -2.26 7.93
C GLU A 140 -16.10 -3.68 7.65
N LEU A 141 -15.94 -4.18 6.42
CA LEU A 141 -16.25 -5.57 6.06
C LEU A 141 -15.31 -6.55 6.78
N VAL A 142 -14.00 -6.24 6.80
CA VAL A 142 -12.97 -7.03 7.47
C VAL A 142 -13.20 -7.11 8.98
N LYS A 143 -13.65 -6.03 9.61
CA LYS A 143 -14.02 -5.99 11.04
C LYS A 143 -15.28 -6.80 11.34
N ALA A 144 -16.26 -6.78 10.43
CA ALA A 144 -17.52 -7.52 10.60
C ALA A 144 -17.38 -9.03 10.31
N SER A 145 -16.31 -9.42 9.60
CA SER A 145 -16.04 -10.81 9.25
C SER A 145 -15.80 -11.67 10.49
N LYS A 146 -16.37 -12.88 10.47
CA LYS A 146 -16.15 -13.90 11.51
C LYS A 146 -14.99 -14.85 11.18
N ALA A 147 -14.43 -14.75 9.97
CA ALA A 147 -13.34 -15.61 9.54
C ALA A 147 -12.05 -15.29 10.32
N ALA A 148 -11.22 -16.30 10.57
CA ALA A 148 -9.93 -16.05 11.23
C ALA A 148 -9.05 -15.16 10.35
N LYS A 149 -8.26 -14.26 10.94
CA LYS A 149 -7.40 -13.34 10.17
C LYS A 149 -6.42 -14.08 9.27
N ASN A 150 -5.83 -15.18 9.75
CA ASN A 150 -4.93 -16.01 8.96
C ASN A 150 -5.61 -16.57 7.71
N GLU A 151 -6.84 -17.07 7.81
CA GLU A 151 -7.61 -17.56 6.65
C GLU A 151 -7.86 -16.44 5.63
N GLN A 152 -8.17 -15.24 6.12
CA GLN A 152 -8.37 -14.07 5.26
C GLN A 152 -7.06 -13.64 4.58
N PHE A 153 -5.93 -13.68 5.29
CA PHE A 153 -4.61 -13.40 4.74
C PHE A 153 -4.18 -14.43 3.70
N GLU A 154 -4.41 -15.71 3.93
CA GLU A 154 -4.14 -16.76 2.95
C GLU A 154 -4.98 -16.56 1.68
N ALA A 155 -6.28 -16.33 1.84
CA ALA A 155 -7.19 -16.11 0.72
C ALA A 155 -6.81 -14.87 -0.11
N VAL A 156 -6.51 -13.74 0.55
CA VAL A 156 -6.12 -12.52 -0.18
C VAL A 156 -4.75 -12.64 -0.83
N SER A 157 -3.82 -13.41 -0.25
CA SER A 157 -2.48 -13.60 -0.81
C SER A 157 -2.54 -14.29 -2.17
N VAL A 158 -3.38 -15.33 -2.31
CA VAL A 158 -3.63 -16.00 -3.59
C VAL A 158 -4.24 -15.03 -4.59
N ARG A 159 -5.27 -14.28 -4.19
CA ARG A 159 -5.93 -13.29 -5.06
C ARG A 159 -4.99 -12.21 -5.56
N ILE A 160 -4.11 -11.68 -4.70
CA ILE A 160 -3.11 -10.69 -5.12
C ILE A 160 -2.12 -11.30 -6.10
N GLN A 161 -1.66 -12.52 -5.84
CA GLN A 161 -0.71 -13.20 -6.71
C GLN A 161 -1.28 -13.32 -8.13
N GLU A 162 -2.53 -13.75 -8.25
CA GLU A 162 -3.24 -13.87 -9.54
C GLU A 162 -3.50 -12.48 -10.16
N ALA A 163 -4.09 -11.56 -9.40
CA ALA A 163 -4.50 -10.24 -9.89
C ALA A 163 -3.31 -9.38 -10.34
N THR A 164 -2.11 -9.63 -9.82
CA THR A 164 -0.88 -8.88 -10.15
C THR A 164 0.15 -9.71 -10.93
N GLU A 165 -0.22 -10.89 -11.44
CA GLU A 165 0.69 -11.76 -12.20
C GLU A 165 1.34 -11.02 -13.38
N PHE A 166 0.55 -10.19 -14.06
CA PHE A 166 0.96 -9.42 -15.24
C PHE A 166 2.16 -8.47 -15.01
N MET A 167 2.47 -8.12 -13.76
CA MET A 167 3.61 -7.24 -13.44
C MET A 167 4.96 -7.93 -13.67
N GLY A 168 4.99 -9.27 -13.72
CA GLY A 168 6.22 -10.04 -13.94
C GLY A 168 7.27 -9.90 -12.84
N THR A 169 6.91 -9.32 -11.70
CA THR A 169 7.75 -9.25 -10.50
C THR A 169 7.51 -10.53 -9.69
N GLU A 170 8.49 -11.44 -9.69
CA GLU A 170 8.32 -12.77 -9.07
C GLU A 170 7.90 -12.66 -7.59
N ASN A 171 8.53 -11.76 -6.84
CA ASN A 171 8.42 -11.73 -5.36
C ASN A 171 8.05 -10.35 -4.77
N LEU A 172 7.75 -9.34 -5.59
CA LEU A 172 7.34 -8.00 -5.13
C LEU A 172 6.04 -7.59 -5.80
N ARG A 173 4.92 -7.78 -5.10
CA ARG A 173 3.56 -7.57 -5.63
C ARG A 173 3.01 -6.21 -5.23
N VAL A 174 3.05 -5.92 -3.92
CA VAL A 174 2.55 -4.67 -3.33
C VAL A 174 3.65 -4.05 -2.47
N LEU A 175 3.84 -2.74 -2.60
CA LEU A 175 4.74 -1.94 -1.78
C LEU A 175 3.93 -0.92 -0.99
N LEU A 176 3.81 -1.10 0.32
CA LEU A 176 3.27 -0.08 1.21
C LEU A 176 4.38 0.92 1.56
N ALA A 177 4.26 2.15 1.05
CA ALA A 177 5.22 3.21 1.26
C ALA A 177 4.68 4.23 2.27
N ILE A 178 5.31 4.29 3.43
CA ILE A 178 5.00 5.25 4.50
C ILE A 178 6.08 6.33 4.51
N ASP A 179 5.69 7.60 4.34
CA ASP A 179 6.58 8.74 4.19
C ASP A 179 6.29 9.82 5.25
N GLU A 180 7.30 10.13 6.05
CA GLU A 180 7.31 11.21 7.03
C GLU A 180 8.08 12.40 6.42
N ALA A 181 7.40 13.13 5.54
CA ALA A 181 7.99 14.20 4.73
C ALA A 181 8.22 15.52 5.48
#